data_AF-A0A6A3N8I1-F1
#
_entry.id   AF-A0A6A3N8I1-F1
#
_cell.length_a   1.000
_cell.length_b   1.000
_cell.length_c   1.000
_cell.angle_alpha   90.00
_cell.angle_beta   90.00
_cell.angle_gamma   90.00
#
_symmetry.space_group_name_H-M   'P 1'
#
loop_
_entity.id
_entity.type
_entity.pdbx_description
1 polymer ?
#
loop_
_entity_poly.entity_id
_entity_poly.type
_entity_poly.pdbx_seq_one_letter_code
_entity_poly.pdbx_strand_id
1 'polypeptide(L)'
;MDDLPVGRCIECGDDSLYLDRILFEHFSLHVCVTCKQDQTLRDGTFELLSKSRARAEYALPDSSFTGLPHLSKPNPLHEAFAPLQLYLRRTLLQEAYRLYGDEEGLQREKHKRKKRAFRSAAGRTKHLLKRQHVVELDKVADDVAEEKEKKKKKLEYVPVADKDHQHEFGAEAFDAETKSWSKKCACGMQVQFEKW
;
A
#
# COMPACT_ATOMS: atom_id res chain seq x y z
N MET A 1 29.31 -34.48 15.70
CA MET A 1 30.37 -33.46 15.75
C MET A 1 29.97 -32.43 14.71
N ASP A 2 29.17 -31.44 15.09
CA ASP A 2 28.80 -30.36 14.16
C ASP A 2 30.05 -29.51 13.90
N ASP A 3 30.55 -29.58 12.67
CA ASP A 3 31.68 -28.79 12.21
C ASP A 3 31.24 -27.32 12.14
N LEU A 4 31.70 -26.49 13.07
CA LEU A 4 31.37 -25.07 13.08
C LEU A 4 32.19 -24.38 11.99
N PRO A 5 31.59 -23.54 11.14
CA PRO A 5 32.35 -22.84 10.11
C PRO A 5 33.41 -21.93 10.75
N VAL A 6 34.67 -22.14 10.38
CA VAL A 6 35.80 -21.31 10.84
C VAL A 6 36.23 -20.40 9.70
N GLY A 7 36.47 -19.12 9.99
CA GLY A 7 36.91 -18.17 8.98
C GLY A 7 37.27 -16.79 9.54
N ARG A 8 37.49 -15.84 8.63
CA ARG A 8 37.74 -14.43 8.93
C ARG A 8 36.43 -13.71 9.24
N CYS A 9 36.35 -13.01 10.35
CA CYS A 9 35.19 -12.19 10.69
C CYS A 9 35.27 -10.81 10.01
N ILE A 10 34.18 -10.36 9.36
CA ILE A 10 34.14 -9.04 8.69
C ILE A 10 34.11 -7.85 9.66
N GLU A 11 33.73 -8.07 10.92
CA GLU A 11 33.55 -6.99 11.90
C GLU A 11 34.80 -6.72 12.74
N CYS A 12 35.43 -7.77 13.28
CA CYS A 12 36.68 -7.62 14.03
C CYS A 12 37.93 -7.77 13.16
N GLY A 13 37.81 -8.34 11.96
CA GLY A 13 38.95 -8.57 11.06
C GLY A 13 39.84 -9.75 11.45
N ASP A 14 39.59 -10.39 12.59
CA ASP A 14 40.38 -11.52 13.06
C ASP A 14 40.15 -12.78 12.22
N ASP A 15 41.24 -13.53 12.04
CA ASP A 15 41.27 -14.82 11.37
C ASP A 15 41.01 -15.98 12.34
N SER A 16 40.59 -17.12 11.79
CA SER A 16 40.42 -18.38 12.52
C SER A 16 39.39 -18.36 13.65
N LEU A 17 38.33 -17.56 13.50
CA LEU A 17 37.22 -17.51 14.46
C LEU A 17 36.07 -18.43 14.06
N TYR A 18 35.34 -18.90 15.06
CA TYR A 18 34.07 -19.61 14.87
C TYR A 18 32.98 -18.63 14.41
N LEU A 19 32.47 -18.85 13.20
CA LEU A 19 31.43 -18.07 12.58
C LEU A 19 30.04 -18.54 13.04
N ASP A 20 29.08 -17.62 13.07
CA ASP A 20 27.68 -17.97 13.31
C ASP A 20 27.12 -18.73 12.11
N ARG A 21 26.73 -19.99 12.35
CA ARG A 21 26.21 -20.89 11.33
C ARG A 21 24.99 -20.32 10.61
N ILE A 22 24.08 -19.65 11.31
CA ILE A 22 22.86 -19.11 10.72
C ILE A 22 23.21 -17.96 9.76
N LEU A 23 24.06 -17.03 10.21
CA LEU A 23 24.49 -15.90 9.38
C LEU A 23 25.30 -16.36 8.16
N PHE A 24 26.14 -17.38 8.33
CA PHE A 24 26.94 -17.93 7.25
C PHE A 24 26.09 -18.68 6.22
N GLU A 25 25.25 -19.64 6.65
CA GLU A 25 24.50 -20.51 5.74
C GLU A 25 23.34 -19.79 5.05
N HIS A 26 22.57 -18.96 5.78
CA HIS A 26 21.35 -18.36 5.24
C HIS A 26 21.55 -16.95 4.65
N PHE A 27 22.58 -16.24 5.10
CA PHE A 27 22.83 -14.85 4.70
C PHE A 27 24.20 -14.63 4.06
N SER A 28 25.04 -15.68 3.98
CA SER A 28 26.40 -15.61 3.44
C SER A 28 27.29 -14.56 4.14
N LEU A 29 27.00 -14.30 5.42
CA LEU A 29 27.73 -13.32 6.23
C LEU A 29 28.74 -14.01 7.14
N HIS A 30 29.99 -13.56 7.06
CA HIS A 30 31.11 -14.10 7.83
C HIS A 30 31.27 -13.29 9.12
N VAL A 31 30.44 -13.59 10.12
CA VAL A 31 30.43 -12.89 11.42
C VAL A 31 30.65 -13.91 12.54
N CYS A 32 31.59 -13.65 13.44
CA CYS A 32 31.84 -14.50 14.59
C CYS A 32 30.73 -14.38 15.64
N VAL A 33 30.58 -15.41 16.48
CA VAL A 33 29.55 -15.44 17.52
C VAL A 33 29.70 -14.28 18.50
N THR A 34 30.94 -13.89 18.82
CA THR A 34 31.24 -12.75 19.70
C THR A 34 30.72 -11.43 19.12
N CYS A 35 31.05 -11.11 17.87
CA CYS A 35 30.59 -9.87 17.21
C CYS A 35 29.08 -9.84 16.98
N LYS A 36 28.42 -11.00 16.87
CA LYS A 36 26.95 -11.07 16.81
C LYS A 36 26.29 -10.71 18.14
N GLN A 37 26.88 -11.11 19.26
CA GLN A 37 26.36 -10.88 20.61
C GLN A 37 26.79 -9.54 21.20
N ASP A 38 27.82 -8.93 20.65
CA ASP A 38 28.34 -7.65 21.11
C ASP A 38 27.32 -6.53 20.86
N GLN A 39 26.75 -6.04 21.96
CA GLN A 39 25.76 -4.97 21.98
C GLN A 39 26.40 -3.59 21.73
N THR A 40 27.71 -3.46 21.91
CA THR A 40 28.43 -2.20 21.70
C THR A 40 28.70 -1.93 20.22
N LEU A 41 28.79 -2.99 19.41
CA LEU A 41 29.18 -2.90 18.00
C LEU A 41 28.04 -2.48 17.06
N ARG A 42 26.75 -2.62 17.43
CA ARG A 42 25.60 -2.05 16.68
C ARG A 42 24.25 -2.38 17.34
N ASP A 43 23.31 -1.45 17.23
CA ASP A 43 21.89 -1.54 17.63
C ASP A 43 21.11 -2.71 17.00
N GLY A 44 21.44 -3.96 17.35
CA GLY A 44 20.75 -5.15 16.87
C GLY A 44 20.84 -5.38 15.37
N THR A 45 21.90 -4.92 14.69
CA THR A 45 22.05 -5.07 13.22
C THR A 45 21.98 -6.53 12.74
N PHE A 46 22.39 -7.48 13.58
CA PHE A 46 22.34 -8.91 13.31
C PHE A 46 21.08 -9.61 13.85
N GLU A 47 20.11 -8.84 14.38
CA GLU A 47 18.83 -9.36 14.83
C GLU A 47 18.01 -9.90 13.64
N LEU A 48 17.36 -11.04 13.87
CA LEU A 48 16.43 -11.63 12.91
C LEU A 48 15.00 -11.18 13.24
N LEU A 49 14.32 -10.63 12.24
CA LEU A 49 12.98 -10.08 12.35
C LEU A 49 12.00 -10.88 11.50
N SER A 50 10.80 -11.14 12.03
CA SER A 50 9.74 -11.76 11.23
C SER A 50 9.29 -10.85 10.11
N LYS A 51 8.77 -11.42 9.01
CA LYS A 51 8.20 -10.64 7.89
C LYS A 51 7.20 -9.58 8.33
N SER A 52 6.31 -9.91 9.26
CA SER A 52 5.29 -8.99 9.78
C SER A 52 5.91 -7.84 10.56
N ARG A 53 6.90 -8.12 11.42
CA ARG A 53 7.66 -7.11 12.17
C ARG A 53 8.46 -6.21 11.23
N ALA A 54 9.17 -6.80 10.27
CA ALA A 54 9.93 -6.08 9.25
C ALA A 54 9.06 -5.12 8.41
N ARG A 55 7.87 -5.56 8.01
CA ARG A 55 6.91 -4.73 7.27
C ARG A 55 6.45 -3.51 8.08
N ALA A 56 6.23 -3.68 9.38
CA ALA A 56 5.82 -2.59 10.27
C ALA A 56 6.99 -1.64 10.58
N GLU A 57 8.16 -2.19 10.90
CA GLU A 57 9.34 -1.42 11.33
C GLU A 57 10.07 -0.73 10.18
N TYR A 58 10.09 -1.29 8.97
CA TYR A 58 10.81 -0.71 7.83
C TYR A 58 9.86 -0.21 6.73
N ALA A 59 8.55 -0.24 6.98
CA ALA A 59 7.53 0.15 6.01
C ALA A 59 7.72 -0.52 4.64
N LEU A 60 8.33 -1.71 4.56
CA LEU A 60 8.61 -2.35 3.27
C LEU A 60 7.33 -2.89 2.63
N PRO A 61 7.14 -2.75 1.31
CA PRO A 61 6.06 -3.41 0.60
C PRO A 61 6.32 -4.92 0.49
N ASP A 62 5.26 -5.72 0.30
CA ASP A 62 5.38 -7.19 0.25
C ASP A 62 6.27 -7.67 -0.91
N SER A 63 6.35 -6.89 -2.01
CA SER A 63 7.23 -7.15 -3.15
C SER A 63 8.71 -7.00 -2.83
N SER A 64 9.09 -6.23 -1.81
CA SER A 64 10.50 -6.08 -1.45
C SER A 64 11.06 -7.31 -0.76
N PHE A 65 10.21 -8.20 -0.25
CA PHE A 65 10.66 -9.44 0.38
C PHE A 65 10.96 -10.55 -0.63
N THR A 66 10.60 -10.38 -1.91
CA THR A 66 10.88 -11.40 -2.92
C THR A 66 12.35 -11.29 -3.34
N GLY A 67 13.11 -12.37 -3.10
CA GLY A 67 14.54 -12.43 -3.42
C GLY A 67 15.47 -11.99 -2.30
N LEU A 68 14.94 -11.57 -1.13
CA LEU A 68 15.78 -11.34 0.04
C LEU A 68 16.14 -12.66 0.74
N PRO A 69 17.40 -12.81 1.21
CA PRO A 69 17.79 -13.98 1.99
C PRO A 69 16.98 -14.04 3.28
N HIS A 70 16.49 -15.23 3.62
CA HIS A 70 15.69 -15.45 4.82
C HIS A 70 15.93 -16.83 5.43
N LEU A 71 15.70 -16.92 6.73
CA LEU A 71 15.64 -18.17 7.47
C LEU A 71 14.17 -18.59 7.60
N SER A 72 13.84 -19.81 7.18
CA SER A 72 12.51 -20.40 7.35
C SER A 72 12.46 -21.25 8.62
N LYS A 73 11.43 -21.07 9.45
CA LYS A 73 11.16 -21.87 10.65
C LYS A 73 9.69 -22.31 10.64
N PRO A 74 9.33 -23.43 11.31
CA PRO A 74 7.94 -23.77 11.53
C PRO A 74 7.23 -22.63 12.26
N ASN A 75 5.97 -22.41 11.92
CA ASN A 75 5.22 -21.31 12.50
C ASN A 75 4.93 -21.59 13.99
N PRO A 76 5.31 -20.69 14.91
CA PRO A 76 5.19 -20.94 16.35
C PRO A 76 3.74 -21.05 16.83
N LEU A 77 2.78 -20.53 16.08
CA LEU A 77 1.36 -20.64 16.42
C LEU A 77 0.80 -22.02 16.05
N HIS A 78 1.14 -22.53 14.86
CA HIS A 78 0.67 -23.83 14.38
C HIS A 78 1.49 -24.31 13.17
N GLU A 79 1.96 -25.55 13.17
CA GLU A 79 2.83 -26.10 12.12
C GLU A 79 2.21 -26.09 10.71
N ALA A 80 0.89 -26.32 10.61
CA ALA A 80 0.18 -26.28 9.32
C ALA A 80 0.04 -24.88 8.71
N PHE A 81 0.38 -23.81 9.43
CA PHE A 81 0.36 -22.46 8.86
C PHE A 81 1.60 -22.19 8.02
N ALA A 82 1.53 -21.12 7.21
CA ALA A 82 2.67 -20.69 6.41
C ALA A 82 3.92 -20.53 7.31
N PRO A 83 5.09 -21.07 6.89
CA PRO A 83 6.32 -21.01 7.67
C PRO A 83 6.70 -19.58 8.07
N LEU A 84 7.29 -19.45 9.25
CA LEU A 84 7.82 -18.19 9.73
C LEU A 84 9.08 -17.83 8.94
N GLN A 85 9.01 -16.72 8.20
CA GLN A 85 10.17 -16.15 7.51
C GLN A 85 10.84 -15.10 8.40
N LEU A 86 12.12 -15.33 8.69
CA LEU A 86 12.98 -14.47 9.47
C LEU A 86 14.02 -13.80 8.56
N TYR A 87 14.09 -12.48 8.59
CA TYR A 87 14.97 -11.67 7.78
C TYR A 87 15.98 -10.94 8.66
N LEU A 88 17.18 -10.71 8.14
CA LEU A 88 18.22 -9.97 8.86
C LEU A 88 17.93 -8.47 8.88
N ARG A 89 18.00 -7.85 10.05
CA ARG A 89 17.78 -6.41 10.22
C ARG A 89 18.66 -5.55 9.31
N ARG A 90 19.96 -5.88 9.20
CA ARG A 90 20.90 -5.22 8.28
C ARG A 90 20.39 -5.16 6.84
N THR A 91 19.93 -6.29 6.31
CA THR A 91 19.44 -6.40 4.93
C THR A 91 18.15 -5.60 4.74
N LEU A 92 17.25 -5.64 5.74
CA LEU A 92 16.01 -4.86 5.71
C LEU A 92 16.25 -3.35 5.72
N LEU A 93 17.21 -2.88 6.53
CA LEU A 93 17.63 -1.48 6.57
C LEU A 93 18.19 -1.04 5.22
N GLN A 94 19.07 -1.84 4.62
CA GLN A 94 19.64 -1.56 3.30
C GLN A 94 18.54 -1.46 2.23
N GLU A 95 17.57 -2.38 2.23
CA GLU A 95 16.45 -2.34 1.28
C GLU A 95 15.52 -1.14 1.55
N ALA A 96 15.30 -0.77 2.80
CA ALA A 96 14.51 0.41 3.16
C ALA A 96 15.17 1.70 2.66
N TYR A 97 16.48 1.85 2.86
CA TYR A 97 17.24 2.99 2.33
C TYR A 97 17.29 2.96 0.81
N ARG A 98 17.34 1.79 0.16
CA ARG A 98 17.24 1.69 -1.30
C ARG A 98 15.91 2.24 -1.84
N LEU A 99 14.81 2.06 -1.10
CA LEU A 99 13.47 2.52 -1.51
C LEU A 99 13.19 3.98 -1.13
N TYR A 100 13.63 4.39 0.06
CA TYR A 100 13.28 5.69 0.65
C TYR A 100 14.43 6.70 0.67
N GLY A 101 15.63 6.29 0.26
CA GLY A 101 16.86 7.06 0.26
C GLY A 101 17.61 6.91 1.58
N ASP A 102 17.04 7.48 2.63
CA ASP A 102 17.70 7.73 3.91
C ASP A 102 16.77 7.44 5.10
N GLU A 103 17.30 7.59 6.31
CA GLU A 103 16.55 7.41 7.55
C GLU A 103 15.36 8.38 7.63
N GLU A 104 15.52 9.64 7.25
CA GLU A 104 14.42 10.62 7.29
C GLU A 104 13.34 10.26 6.26
N GLY A 105 13.74 9.74 5.10
CA GLY A 105 12.85 9.17 4.10
C GLY A 105 11.97 8.05 4.66
N LEU A 106 12.56 7.12 5.39
CA LEU A 106 11.84 6.03 6.05
C LEU A 106 10.86 6.55 7.12
N GLN A 107 11.30 7.50 7.96
CA GLN A 107 10.44 8.08 9.00
C GLN A 107 9.26 8.86 8.40
N ARG A 108 9.48 9.59 7.30
CA ARG A 108 8.43 10.29 6.56
C ARG A 108 7.38 9.33 6.02
N GLU A 109 7.79 8.20 5.44
CA GLU A 109 6.85 7.19 4.95
C GLU A 109 6.06 6.52 6.09
N LYS A 110 6.72 6.19 7.20
CA LYS A 110 6.04 5.69 8.41
C LYS A 110 4.96 6.65 8.89
N HIS A 111 5.29 7.93 9.00
CA HIS A 111 4.35 8.96 9.44
C HIS A 111 3.18 9.11 8.46
N LYS A 112 3.45 9.05 7.14
CA LYS A 112 2.41 9.07 6.11
C LYS A 112 1.45 7.88 6.24
N ARG A 113 1.96 6.67 6.45
CA ARG A 113 1.14 5.46 6.67
C ARG A 113 0.32 5.55 7.95
N LYS A 114 0.91 6.05 9.04
CA LYS A 114 0.21 6.27 10.32
C LYS A 114 -0.94 7.29 10.16
N LYS A 115 -0.69 8.42 9.49
CA LYS A 115 -1.73 9.41 9.16
C LYS A 115 -2.86 8.81 8.33
N ARG A 116 -2.53 8.00 7.31
CA ARG A 116 -3.54 7.31 6.47
C ARG A 116 -4.38 6.32 7.27
N ALA A 117 -3.74 5.53 8.13
CA ALA A 117 -4.42 4.59 9.02
C ALA A 117 -5.35 5.31 10.01
N PHE A 118 -4.87 6.40 10.61
CA PHE A 118 -5.67 7.25 11.51
C PHE A 118 -6.88 7.84 10.79
N ARG A 119 -6.71 8.45 9.60
CA ARG A 119 -7.82 9.01 8.82
C ARG A 119 -8.87 7.96 8.45
N SER A 120 -8.43 6.75 8.05
CA SER A 120 -9.34 5.64 7.74
C SER A 120 -10.09 5.14 9.00
N ALA A 121 -9.41 5.03 10.14
CA ALA A 121 -10.04 4.69 11.40
C ALA A 121 -11.06 5.75 11.84
N ALA A 122 -10.70 7.03 11.81
CA ALA A 122 -11.59 8.14 12.11
C ALA A 122 -12.80 8.17 11.17
N GLY A 123 -12.61 7.90 9.88
CA GLY A 123 -13.69 7.78 8.90
C GLY A 123 -14.71 6.69 9.25
N ARG A 124 -14.24 5.53 9.72
CA ARG A 124 -15.12 4.41 10.16
C ARG A 124 -15.87 4.73 11.45
N THR A 125 -15.28 5.51 12.35
CA THR A 125 -15.92 5.90 13.61
C THR A 125 -16.72 7.19 13.51
N LYS A 126 -16.74 7.90 12.36
CA LYS A 126 -17.57 9.11 12.15
C LYS A 126 -19.05 8.88 12.48
N HIS A 127 -19.60 7.71 12.18
CA HIS A 127 -21.00 7.38 12.52
C HIS A 127 -21.22 7.29 14.04
N LEU A 128 -20.21 6.87 14.81
CA LEU A 128 -20.26 6.82 16.27
C LEU A 128 -20.17 8.23 16.87
N LEU A 129 -19.38 9.12 16.27
CA LEU A 129 -19.25 10.52 16.71
C LEU A 129 -20.38 11.43 16.23
N LYS A 130 -21.17 11.06 15.22
CA LYS A 130 -22.30 11.87 14.71
C LYS A 130 -23.47 11.99 15.70
N ARG A 131 -23.56 11.10 16.71
CA ARG A 131 -24.59 11.16 17.77
C ARG A 131 -24.27 12.15 18.89
N GLN A 132 -23.07 12.72 18.92
CA GLN A 132 -22.69 13.76 19.86
C GLN A 132 -22.29 14.99 19.06
N HIS A 133 -22.97 16.10 19.30
CA HIS A 133 -22.88 17.38 18.61
C HIS A 133 -21.50 18.05 18.84
N VAL A 134 -20.40 17.40 18.44
CA VAL A 134 -19.01 17.80 18.74
C VAL A 134 -18.06 17.38 17.62
N VAL A 135 -18.37 17.67 16.35
CA VAL A 135 -17.34 17.60 15.28
C VAL A 135 -17.61 18.66 14.23
N GLU A 136 -17.45 19.93 14.60
CA GLU A 136 -17.43 21.05 13.64
C GLU A 136 -16.12 21.84 13.65
N LEU A 137 -15.15 21.50 14.50
CA LEU A 137 -13.98 22.37 14.75
C LEU A 137 -12.65 21.96 14.09
N ASP A 138 -12.50 20.76 13.51
CA ASP A 138 -11.21 20.30 12.94
C ASP A 138 -11.15 20.28 11.40
N LYS A 139 -12.06 20.97 10.70
CA LYS A 139 -11.99 21.12 9.24
C LYS A 139 -10.99 22.19 8.77
N VAL A 140 -10.21 22.80 9.67
CA VAL A 140 -9.47 24.04 9.39
C VAL A 140 -7.97 23.86 9.56
N ALA A 141 -7.30 23.21 8.58
CA ALA A 141 -5.87 23.46 8.34
C ALA A 141 -5.40 22.95 6.97
N ASP A 142 -5.67 21.69 6.62
CA ASP A 142 -5.05 21.05 5.45
C ASP A 142 -6.00 20.92 4.23
N ASP A 143 -7.32 20.75 4.46
CA ASP A 143 -8.32 20.63 3.38
C ASP A 143 -8.46 21.92 2.54
N VAL A 144 -8.01 23.07 3.05
CA VAL A 144 -8.08 24.35 2.33
C VAL A 144 -7.06 24.41 1.17
N ALA A 145 -5.95 23.67 1.25
CA ALA A 145 -4.93 23.67 0.19
C ALA A 145 -5.31 22.73 -0.97
N GLU A 146 -5.75 21.50 -0.68
CA GLU A 146 -6.15 20.53 -1.71
C GLU A 146 -7.54 20.82 -2.33
N GLU A 147 -8.51 21.37 -1.57
CA GLU A 147 -9.80 21.77 -2.17
C GLU A 147 -9.66 23.00 -3.08
N LYS A 148 -8.73 23.92 -2.79
CA LYS A 148 -8.53 25.13 -3.63
C LYS A 148 -7.94 24.80 -5.00
N GLU A 149 -7.09 23.79 -5.12
CA GLU A 149 -6.61 23.31 -6.43
C GLU A 149 -7.69 22.57 -7.21
N LYS A 150 -8.52 21.75 -6.55
CA LYS A 150 -9.59 21.01 -7.22
C LYS A 150 -10.80 21.90 -7.59
N LYS A 151 -11.07 22.97 -6.85
CA LYS A 151 -12.15 23.94 -7.17
C LYS A 151 -11.86 24.79 -8.40
N LYS A 152 -10.60 25.08 -8.73
CA LYS A 152 -10.25 25.87 -9.93
C LYS A 152 -10.50 25.14 -11.26
N LYS A 153 -10.79 23.83 -11.23
CA LYS A 153 -11.10 23.02 -12.42
C LYS A 153 -12.58 22.63 -12.55
N LYS A 154 -13.47 23.14 -11.68
CA LYS A 154 -14.91 22.97 -11.87
C LYS A 154 -15.38 24.11 -12.78
N LEU A 155 -15.44 23.82 -14.08
CA LEU A 155 -16.14 24.66 -15.05
C LEU A 155 -17.47 25.10 -14.45
N GLU A 156 -17.70 26.41 -14.47
CA GLU A 156 -18.91 27.04 -14.00
C GLU A 156 -20.11 26.36 -14.67
N TYR A 157 -21.02 25.82 -13.85
CA TYR A 157 -22.21 25.17 -14.34
C TYR A 157 -23.08 26.23 -14.98
N VAL A 158 -23.05 26.29 -16.31
CA VAL A 158 -24.03 27.05 -17.09
C VAL A 158 -25.30 26.20 -17.08
N PRO A 159 -26.40 26.61 -16.43
CA PRO A 159 -27.66 25.91 -16.57
C PRO A 159 -28.02 25.91 -18.05
N VAL A 160 -28.07 24.72 -18.65
CA VAL A 160 -28.66 24.54 -19.97
C VAL A 160 -30.10 25.01 -19.82
N ALA A 161 -30.46 26.09 -20.53
CA ALA A 161 -31.81 26.61 -20.49
C ALA A 161 -32.80 25.48 -20.80
N ASP A 162 -33.71 25.22 -19.87
CA ASP A 162 -34.86 24.33 -20.03
C ASP A 162 -35.67 24.77 -21.25
N LYS A 163 -35.34 24.19 -22.40
CA LYS A 163 -36.23 24.04 -23.54
C LYS A 163 -36.60 22.57 -23.70
N ASP A 164 -36.84 21.91 -22.58
CA ASP A 164 -37.51 20.62 -22.54
C ASP A 164 -38.95 20.83 -23.00
N HIS A 165 -39.15 20.73 -24.31
CA HIS A 165 -40.49 20.57 -24.87
C HIS A 165 -40.84 19.08 -24.81
N GLN A 166 -42.07 18.78 -24.45
CA GLN A 166 -42.56 17.41 -24.42
C GLN A 166 -42.74 16.90 -25.86
N HIS A 167 -42.14 15.75 -26.18
CA HIS A 167 -42.23 15.18 -27.52
C HIS A 167 -43.64 14.64 -27.79
N GLU A 168 -44.41 15.36 -28.60
CA GLU A 168 -45.62 14.83 -29.23
C GLU A 168 -45.26 14.21 -30.58
N PHE A 169 -45.43 12.90 -30.70
CA PHE A 169 -45.14 12.15 -31.92
C PHE A 169 -46.40 12.05 -32.79
N GLY A 170 -46.30 12.52 -34.03
CA GLY A 170 -47.40 12.51 -35.00
C GLY A 170 -47.58 11.17 -35.73
N ALA A 171 -48.15 11.25 -36.94
CA ALA A 171 -48.52 10.09 -37.76
C ALA A 171 -47.37 9.10 -37.99
N GLU A 172 -47.72 7.81 -37.94
CA GLU A 172 -46.78 6.71 -38.11
C GLU A 172 -46.58 6.42 -39.60
N ALA A 173 -45.32 6.31 -40.04
CA ALA A 173 -44.97 5.91 -41.40
C ALA A 173 -44.33 4.52 -41.36
N PHE A 174 -44.89 3.58 -42.11
CA PHE A 174 -44.32 2.24 -42.28
C PHE A 174 -43.25 2.26 -43.37
N ASP A 175 -42.06 1.75 -43.05
CA ASP A 175 -40.98 1.58 -44.01
C ASP A 175 -40.91 0.11 -44.46
N ALA A 176 -41.13 -0.12 -45.75
CA ALA A 176 -41.26 -1.45 -46.33
C ALA A 176 -39.91 -2.18 -46.47
N GLU A 177 -38.78 -1.47 -46.48
CA GLU A 177 -37.44 -2.09 -46.59
C GLU A 177 -36.98 -2.63 -45.23
N THR A 178 -37.22 -1.89 -44.14
CA THR A 178 -36.76 -2.26 -42.80
C THR A 178 -37.80 -2.98 -41.97
N LYS A 179 -39.03 -3.18 -42.50
CA LYS A 179 -40.19 -3.74 -41.76
C LYS A 179 -40.46 -3.04 -40.43
N SER A 180 -40.09 -1.76 -40.31
CA SER A 180 -40.21 -0.99 -39.08
C SER A 180 -41.13 0.22 -39.27
N TRP A 181 -41.78 0.61 -38.19
CA TRP A 181 -42.61 1.81 -38.12
C TRP A 181 -41.77 2.97 -37.62
N SER A 182 -41.95 4.15 -38.19
CA SER A 182 -41.27 5.36 -37.74
C SER A 182 -42.25 6.46 -37.37
N LYS A 183 -41.94 7.20 -36.30
CA LYS A 183 -42.67 8.38 -35.85
C LYS A 183 -41.71 9.57 -35.76
N LYS A 184 -42.18 10.75 -36.17
CA LYS A 184 -41.40 11.99 -36.11
C LYS A 184 -42.09 13.01 -35.19
N CYS A 185 -41.31 13.68 -34.36
CA CYS A 185 -41.73 14.84 -33.58
C CYS A 185 -41.38 16.14 -34.35
N ALA A 186 -42.13 17.21 -34.12
CA ALA A 186 -41.90 18.53 -34.76
C ALA A 186 -40.51 19.12 -34.47
N CYS A 187 -39.82 18.65 -33.42
CA CYS A 187 -38.46 19.04 -33.08
C CYS A 187 -37.36 18.33 -33.89
N GLY A 188 -37.74 17.46 -34.85
CA GLY A 188 -36.80 16.71 -35.67
C GLY A 188 -36.33 15.38 -35.06
N MET A 189 -36.85 14.97 -33.90
CA MET A 189 -36.57 13.64 -33.34
C MET A 189 -37.39 12.56 -34.06
N GLN A 190 -36.73 11.51 -34.52
CA GLN A 190 -37.34 10.35 -35.17
C GLN A 190 -37.12 9.08 -34.33
N VAL A 191 -38.17 8.31 -34.12
CA VAL A 191 -38.13 7.03 -33.39
C VAL A 191 -38.59 5.92 -34.33
N GLN A 192 -37.82 4.84 -34.43
CA GLN A 192 -38.19 3.62 -35.16
C GLN A 192 -38.56 2.51 -34.17
N PHE A 193 -39.63 1.77 -34.45
CA PHE A 193 -40.13 0.69 -33.60
C PHE A 193 -40.84 -0.40 -34.44
N GLU A 194 -40.93 -1.60 -33.91
CA GLU A 194 -41.67 -2.73 -34.51
C GLU A 194 -43.01 -2.93 -33.79
N LYS A 195 -44.08 -3.24 -34.54
CA LYS A 195 -45.37 -3.63 -33.97
C LYS A 195 -45.52 -5.14 -34.12
N TRP A 196 -45.69 -5.81 -32.99
CA TRP A 196 -45.92 -7.25 -32.87
C TRP A 196 -47.41 -7.56 -32.85
#